data_AF-K0KEB6-F1
#
_entry.id   AF-K0KEB6-F1
#
_cell.length_a   1.000
_cell.length_b   1.000
_cell.length_c   1.000
_cell.angle_alpha   90.00
_cell.angle_beta   90.00
_cell.angle_gamma   90.00
#
_symmetry.space_group_name_H-M   'P 1'
#
loop_
_entity.id
_entity.type
_entity.pdbx_description
1 polymer ?
#
loop_
_entity_poly.entity_id
_entity_poly.type
_entity_poly.pdbx_seq_one_letter_code
_entity_poly.pdbx_strand_id
1 'polypeptide(L)'
;MSSEEIDWNSLMESNLIDKQSLNHLILNYLIFEGYENSTIKFAKEIGINLDNEVDEQGEEGEEDDEPIKANIIMGLNSIKIRNEIKLNILNGEIQLGINKLNLNYPDLLEQNNFLYFKLLLLNLIEMIRKNRDSETSIKDDEPTEFNQEEFVLKIIKFAQEKLTNKAIKNVKFMEELELTMTLLLYSTNDSNLLPLRLNELFEFKLRRDIADLVNKSILVNDSNNLIDLNYKKNFMKKRKLQLQILVIMMKLILMMMKMD
;
A
#
# COMPACT_ATOMS: atom_id res chain seq x y z
N MET A 1 -37.46 13.53 -9.79
CA MET A 1 -36.96 12.64 -8.73
C MET A 1 -36.00 13.46 -7.90
N SER A 2 -36.50 14.04 -6.82
CA SER A 2 -35.70 14.73 -5.81
C SER A 2 -34.82 13.69 -5.14
N SER A 3 -33.50 13.91 -5.16
CA SER A 3 -32.56 13.16 -4.35
C SER A 3 -33.02 13.21 -2.90
N GLU A 4 -33.34 12.07 -2.31
CA GLU A 4 -33.52 11.93 -0.87
C GLU A 4 -32.21 12.36 -0.21
N GLU A 5 -32.17 13.61 0.27
CA GLU A 5 -31.12 14.10 1.14
C GLU A 5 -31.16 13.24 2.40
N ILE A 6 -30.13 12.42 2.57
CA ILE A 6 -29.98 11.54 3.73
C ILE A 6 -29.93 12.44 4.96
N ASP A 7 -30.97 12.38 5.79
CA ASP A 7 -31.05 13.13 7.04
C ASP A 7 -30.12 12.51 8.08
N TRP A 8 -28.89 13.02 8.10
CA TRP A 8 -27.85 12.61 9.03
C TRP A 8 -28.24 12.81 10.50
N ASN A 9 -29.15 13.74 10.81
CA ASN A 9 -29.58 13.98 12.19
C ASN A 9 -30.43 12.83 12.71
N SER A 10 -31.34 12.30 11.88
CA SER A 10 -32.15 11.13 12.22
C SER A 10 -31.30 9.87 12.40
N LEU A 11 -30.23 9.70 11.59
CA LEU A 11 -29.30 8.58 11.73
C LEU A 11 -28.45 8.67 13.01
N MET A 12 -28.07 9.87 13.43
CA MET A 12 -27.31 10.10 14.66
C MET A 12 -28.18 9.92 15.92
N GLU A 13 -29.45 10.33 15.86
CA GLU A 13 -30.44 10.11 16.93
C GLU A 13 -30.80 8.63 17.12
N SER A 14 -30.66 7.81 16.08
CA SER A 14 -30.93 6.36 16.13
C SER A 14 -29.93 5.56 16.99
N ASN A 15 -28.92 6.21 17.59
CA ASN A 15 -27.95 5.62 18.55
C ASN A 15 -27.17 4.42 17.98
N LEU A 16 -27.12 4.29 16.65
CA LEU A 16 -26.51 3.17 15.93
C LEU A 16 -24.98 3.29 15.82
N ILE A 17 -24.43 4.50 15.89
CA ILE A 17 -22.99 4.78 15.72
C ILE A 17 -22.53 5.71 16.84
N ASP A 18 -21.61 5.21 17.66
CA ASP A 18 -20.98 5.98 18.74
C ASP A 18 -19.95 6.99 18.17
N LYS A 19 -19.83 8.16 18.80
CA LYS A 19 -18.93 9.25 18.36
C LYS A 19 -17.48 8.79 18.25
N GLN A 20 -17.01 7.95 19.17
CA GLN A 20 -15.64 7.42 19.12
C GLN A 20 -15.44 6.46 17.94
N SER A 21 -16.47 5.68 17.59
CA SER A 21 -16.45 4.80 16.43
C SER A 21 -16.39 5.59 15.12
N LEU A 22 -17.10 6.71 15.05
CA LEU A 22 -17.05 7.63 13.90
C LEU A 22 -15.66 8.27 13.77
N ASN A 23 -15.09 8.77 14.87
CA ASN A 23 -13.75 9.36 14.88
C ASN A 23 -12.69 8.36 14.39
N HIS A 24 -12.78 7.10 14.83
CA HIS A 24 -11.86 6.05 14.37
C HIS A 24 -12.01 5.75 12.87
N LEU A 25 -13.25 5.72 12.36
CA LEU A 25 -13.50 5.53 10.93
C LEU A 25 -12.91 6.67 10.10
N ILE A 26 -13.07 7.92 10.54
CA ILE A 26 -12.50 9.09 9.88
C ILE A 26 -10.97 9.01 9.89
N LEU A 27 -10.35 8.69 11.02
CA LEU A 27 -8.90 8.51 11.10
C LEU A 27 -8.39 7.43 10.16
N ASN A 28 -9.04 6.26 10.13
CA ASN A 28 -8.66 5.18 9.23
C ASN A 28 -8.77 5.61 7.76
N TYR A 29 -9.82 6.36 7.41
CA TYR A 29 -9.97 6.91 6.07
C TYR A 29 -8.85 7.89 5.72
N LEU A 30 -8.55 8.85 6.60
CA LEU A 30 -7.48 9.82 6.38
C LEU A 30 -6.11 9.15 6.23
N ILE A 31 -5.85 8.10 7.03
CA ILE A 31 -4.62 7.30 6.92
C ILE A 31 -4.60 6.53 5.60
N PHE A 32 -5.69 5.86 5.23
CA PHE A 32 -5.79 5.06 4.01
C PHE A 32 -5.53 5.90 2.75
N GLU A 33 -6.21 7.05 2.65
CA GLU A 33 -6.05 8.02 1.55
C GLU A 33 -4.70 8.76 1.58
N GLY A 34 -3.94 8.67 2.68
CA GLY A 34 -2.60 9.25 2.80
C GLY A 34 -2.60 10.74 3.16
N TYR A 35 -3.67 11.24 3.79
CA TYR A 35 -3.78 12.64 4.20
C TYR A 35 -3.08 12.92 5.54
N GLU A 36 -1.75 12.86 5.54
CA GLU A 36 -0.90 13.04 6.74
C GLU A 36 -1.28 14.26 7.60
N ASN A 37 -1.30 15.45 7.00
CA ASN A 37 -1.61 16.70 7.72
C ASN A 37 -3.02 16.71 8.30
N SER A 38 -3.99 16.12 7.59
CA SER A 38 -5.37 16.02 8.06
C SER A 38 -5.49 15.05 9.23
N THR A 39 -4.78 13.92 9.17
CA THR A 39 -4.70 12.95 10.26
C THR A 39 -4.13 13.59 11.54
N ILE A 40 -3.03 14.35 11.43
CA ILE A 40 -2.40 15.02 12.57
C ILE A 40 -3.34 16.05 13.21
N LYS A 41 -3.97 16.90 12.38
CA LYS A 41 -4.93 17.91 12.85
C LYS A 41 -6.14 17.27 13.52
N PHE A 42 -6.71 16.24 12.88
CA PHE A 42 -7.87 15.54 13.41
C PHE A 42 -7.54 14.81 14.71
N ALA A 43 -6.37 14.18 14.83
CA ALA A 43 -5.88 13.58 16.07
C ALA A 43 -5.83 14.60 17.22
N LYS A 44 -5.32 15.81 16.95
CA LYS A 44 -5.30 16.90 17.93
C LYS A 44 -6.71 17.38 18.32
N GLU A 45 -7.64 17.44 17.36
CA GLU A 45 -9.04 17.83 17.62
C GLU A 45 -9.80 16.82 18.49
N ILE A 46 -9.49 15.53 18.39
CA ILE A 46 -10.06 14.50 19.26
C ILE A 46 -9.33 14.36 20.60
N GLY A 47 -8.35 15.23 20.89
CA GLY A 47 -7.60 15.25 22.16
C GLY A 47 -6.36 14.35 22.19
N ILE A 48 -6.01 13.69 21.09
CA ILE A 48 -4.82 12.83 21.01
C ILE A 48 -3.60 13.65 20.65
N ASN A 49 -2.71 13.88 21.62
CA ASN A 49 -1.44 14.54 21.39
C ASN A 49 -0.38 13.56 20.87
N LEU A 50 0.08 13.79 19.63
CA LEU A 50 1.11 13.02 18.95
C LEU A 50 2.53 13.54 19.21
N ASP A 51 2.67 14.74 19.78
CA ASP A 51 3.95 15.46 19.90
C ASP A 51 4.81 15.01 21.11
N ASN A 52 4.30 14.11 21.95
CA ASN A 52 5.04 13.66 23.13
C ASN A 52 6.11 12.63 22.73
N GLU A 53 7.28 13.12 22.33
CA GLU A 53 8.53 12.56 22.86
C GLU A 53 8.47 12.66 24.39
N VAL A 54 8.79 11.55 25.05
CA VAL A 54 8.95 11.35 26.49
C VAL A 54 9.22 12.64 27.29
N ASP A 55 8.17 13.25 27.84
CA ASP A 55 8.35 14.17 28.97
C ASP A 55 8.49 13.31 30.22
N GLU A 56 9.71 13.25 30.78
CA GLU A 56 10.07 12.55 32.03
C GLU A 56 9.35 13.08 33.29
N GLN A 57 8.27 13.85 33.16
CA GLN A 57 7.47 14.33 34.28
C GLN A 57 6.01 14.04 33.99
N GLY A 58 5.53 12.96 34.62
CA GLY A 58 4.19 12.46 34.46
C GLY A 58 3.12 13.50 34.76
N GLU A 59 2.35 13.82 33.73
CA GLU A 59 0.93 14.09 33.90
C GLU A 59 0.17 12.91 33.30
N GLU A 60 -0.60 12.24 34.16
CA GLU A 60 -1.47 11.10 33.87
C GLU A 60 -2.53 11.53 32.84
N GLY A 61 -2.21 11.42 31.55
CA GLY A 61 -3.20 11.31 30.50
C GLY A 61 -3.93 9.98 30.66
N GLU A 62 -5.26 10.00 30.55
CA GLU A 62 -6.16 8.85 30.70
C GLU A 62 -5.56 7.55 30.11
N GLU A 63 -5.36 6.53 30.94
CA GLU A 63 -4.71 5.24 30.61
C GLU A 63 -5.38 4.45 29.47
N ASP A 64 -6.54 4.89 28.97
CA ASP A 64 -7.35 4.19 27.98
C ASP A 64 -6.99 4.52 26.50
N ASP A 65 -6.20 5.58 26.23
CA ASP A 65 -5.92 6.08 24.87
C ASP A 65 -4.64 5.53 24.22
N GLU A 66 -3.78 4.84 24.96
CA GLU A 66 -2.52 4.24 24.45
C GLU A 66 -2.69 3.43 23.14
N PRO A 67 -3.68 2.52 23.00
CA PRO A 67 -3.80 1.72 21.78
C PRO A 67 -4.26 2.54 20.57
N ILE A 68 -5.03 3.62 20.78
CA ILE A 68 -5.50 4.48 19.68
C ILE A 68 -4.35 5.36 19.19
N LYS A 69 -3.58 5.94 20.12
CA LYS A 69 -2.38 6.72 19.80
C LYS A 69 -1.36 5.89 19.03
N ALA A 70 -1.08 4.65 19.47
CA ALA A 70 -0.17 3.74 18.78
C ALA A 70 -0.62 3.43 17.33
N ASN A 71 -1.92 3.21 17.12
CA ASN A 71 -2.48 2.96 15.78
C ASN A 71 -2.35 4.17 14.86
N ILE A 72 -2.56 5.39 15.37
CA ILE A 72 -2.40 6.61 14.59
C ILE A 72 -0.93 6.80 14.19
N ILE A 73 0.00 6.62 15.12
CA ILE A 73 1.45 6.70 14.86
C ILE A 73 1.87 5.67 13.81
N MET A 74 1.40 4.43 13.95
CA MET A 74 1.65 3.36 12.96
C MET A 74 1.09 3.73 11.58
N GLY A 75 -0.14 4.27 11.53
CA GLY A 75 -0.77 4.74 10.31
C GLY A 75 0.02 5.87 9.63
N LEU A 76 0.47 6.86 10.39
CA LEU A 76 1.30 7.96 9.89
C LEU A 76 2.64 7.47 9.34
N ASN A 77 3.29 6.52 10.03
CA ASN A 77 4.51 5.89 9.54
C ASN A 77 4.25 5.10 8.24
N SER A 78 3.13 4.38 8.13
CA SER A 78 2.72 3.72 6.89
C SER A 78 2.59 4.71 5.73
N ILE A 79 1.95 5.87 5.95
CA ILE A 79 1.84 6.92 4.90
C ILE A 79 3.22 7.34 4.39
N LYS A 80 4.15 7.63 5.31
CA LYS A 80 5.53 8.04 4.96
C LYS A 80 6.24 6.96 4.15
N ILE A 81 6.21 5.72 4.61
CA ILE A 81 6.84 4.59 3.93
C ILE A 81 6.22 4.38 2.54
N ARG A 82 4.89 4.40 2.41
CA ARG A 82 4.19 4.26 1.12
C ARG A 82 4.57 5.37 0.15
N ASN A 83 4.69 6.62 0.63
CA ASN A 83 5.11 7.75 -0.17
C ASN A 83 6.56 7.61 -0.66
N GLU A 84 7.49 7.20 0.20
CA GLU A 84 8.89 6.95 -0.19
C GLU A 84 9.00 5.86 -1.25
N ILE A 85 8.32 4.72 -1.06
CA ILE A 85 8.32 3.62 -2.03
C ILE A 85 7.72 4.08 -3.36
N LYS A 86 6.60 4.80 -3.31
CA LYS A 86 5.95 5.37 -4.50
C LYS A 86 6.88 6.31 -5.25
N LEU A 87 7.57 7.21 -4.55
CA LEU A 87 8.50 8.16 -5.14
C LEU A 87 9.67 7.45 -5.83
N ASN A 88 10.27 6.45 -5.17
CA ASN A 88 11.35 5.65 -5.75
C ASN A 88 10.90 4.96 -7.05
N ILE A 89 9.69 4.40 -7.08
CA ILE A 89 9.13 3.75 -8.29
C ILE A 89 8.91 4.76 -9.41
N LEU A 90 8.32 5.92 -9.09
CA LEU A 90 8.03 6.97 -10.08
C LEU A 90 9.32 7.58 -10.67
N ASN A 91 10.36 7.73 -9.87
CA ASN A 91 11.67 8.22 -10.29
C ASN A 91 12.47 7.19 -11.10
N GLY A 92 12.04 5.92 -11.15
CA GLY A 92 12.76 4.84 -11.86
C GLY A 92 13.86 4.18 -11.01
N GLU A 93 13.89 4.43 -9.70
CA GLU A 93 14.79 3.82 -8.73
C GLU A 93 14.18 2.54 -8.14
N ILE A 94 13.82 1.60 -9.03
CA ILE A 94 12.99 0.44 -8.67
C ILE A 94 13.67 -0.46 -7.63
N GLN A 95 14.99 -0.65 -7.70
CA GLN A 95 15.74 -1.43 -6.72
C GLN A 95 15.64 -0.84 -5.30
N LEU A 96 15.75 0.49 -5.16
CA LEU A 96 15.59 1.15 -3.86
C LEU A 96 14.16 0.98 -3.35
N GLY A 97 13.16 1.09 -4.24
CA GLY A 97 11.76 0.79 -3.94
C GLY A 97 11.54 -0.64 -3.44
N ILE A 98 12.09 -1.64 -4.13
CA ILE A 98 12.00 -3.07 -3.74
C ILE A 98 12.68 -3.32 -2.39
N ASN A 99 13.88 -2.77 -2.18
CA ASN A 99 14.60 -2.93 -0.91
C ASN A 99 13.80 -2.32 0.24
N LYS A 100 13.31 -1.09 0.09
CA LYS A 100 12.48 -0.43 1.10
C LYS A 100 11.19 -1.21 1.35
N LEU A 101 10.58 -1.76 0.31
CA LEU A 101 9.39 -2.60 0.44
C LEU A 101 9.68 -3.88 1.22
N ASN A 102 10.76 -4.61 0.92
CA ASN A 102 11.15 -5.81 1.67
C ASN A 102 11.53 -5.52 3.13
N LEU A 103 12.13 -4.35 3.39
CA LEU A 103 12.49 -3.94 4.75
C LEU A 103 11.26 -3.68 5.63
N ASN A 104 10.21 -3.09 5.07
CA ASN A 104 9.01 -2.72 5.83
C ASN A 104 7.89 -3.76 5.74
N TYR A 105 7.86 -4.56 4.68
CA TYR A 105 6.82 -5.53 4.34
C TYR A 105 7.43 -6.83 3.76
N PRO A 106 8.19 -7.60 4.56
CA PRO A 106 8.98 -8.74 4.08
C PRO A 106 8.14 -9.83 3.39
N ASP A 107 6.95 -10.11 3.94
CA ASP A 107 6.09 -11.19 3.43
C ASP A 107 5.30 -10.79 2.17
N LEU A 108 5.22 -9.48 1.86
CA LEU A 108 4.33 -8.98 0.81
C LEU A 108 4.72 -9.48 -0.58
N LEU A 109 6.03 -9.51 -0.88
CA LEU A 109 6.53 -9.98 -2.17
C LEU A 109 6.54 -11.52 -2.27
N GLU A 110 6.63 -12.21 -1.14
CA GLU A 110 6.54 -13.68 -1.09
C GLU A 110 5.11 -14.16 -1.35
N GLN A 111 4.13 -13.50 -0.73
CA GLN A 111 2.72 -13.81 -0.90
C GLN A 111 2.19 -13.36 -2.26
N ASN A 112 2.69 -12.24 -2.80
CA ASN A 112 2.24 -11.69 -4.07
C ASN A 112 3.28 -11.84 -5.18
N ASN A 113 3.35 -13.05 -5.73
CA ASN A 113 4.23 -13.38 -6.86
C ASN A 113 3.99 -12.50 -8.10
N PHE A 114 2.75 -12.04 -8.31
CA PHE A 114 2.40 -11.17 -9.43
C PHE A 114 3.02 -9.78 -9.28
N LEU A 115 2.85 -9.15 -8.12
CA LEU A 115 3.45 -7.86 -7.82
C LEU A 115 4.97 -7.92 -7.93
N TYR A 116 5.58 -8.95 -7.35
CA TYR A 116 7.03 -9.07 -7.39
C TYR A 116 7.56 -9.24 -8.82
N PHE A 117 6.88 -10.05 -9.64
CA PHE A 117 7.22 -10.16 -11.07
C PHE A 117 7.13 -8.80 -11.78
N LYS A 118 6.05 -8.04 -11.56
CA LYS A 118 5.86 -6.72 -12.18
C LYS A 118 6.95 -5.71 -11.79
N LEU A 119 7.36 -5.70 -10.51
CA LEU A 119 8.46 -4.84 -10.04
C LEU A 119 9.81 -5.23 -10.66
N LEU A 120 10.10 -6.53 -10.77
CA LEU A 120 11.32 -7.01 -11.41
C LEU A 120 11.35 -6.70 -12.92
N LEU A 121 10.21 -6.85 -13.59
CA LEU A 121 10.06 -6.51 -15.01
C LEU A 121 10.22 -5.01 -15.22
N LEU A 122 9.60 -4.17 -14.38
CA LEU A 122 9.78 -2.72 -14.43
C LEU A 122 11.25 -2.35 -14.21
N ASN A 123 11.93 -2.97 -13.24
CA ASN A 123 13.35 -2.76 -13.04
C ASN A 123 14.17 -3.11 -14.29
N LEU A 124 13.86 -4.23 -14.95
CA LEU A 124 14.53 -4.62 -16.19
C LEU A 124 14.35 -3.56 -17.28
N ILE A 125 13.13 -3.06 -17.44
CA ILE A 125 12.81 -1.98 -18.39
C ILE A 125 13.61 -0.73 -18.04
N GLU A 126 13.65 -0.31 -16.77
CA GLU A 126 14.40 0.88 -16.34
C GLU A 126 15.92 0.73 -16.56
N MET A 127 16.48 -0.48 -16.44
CA MET A 127 17.88 -0.74 -16.80
C MET A 127 18.12 -0.52 -18.31
N ILE A 128 17.18 -0.98 -19.16
CA ILE A 128 17.22 -0.75 -20.62
C ILE A 128 17.09 0.74 -20.95
N ARG A 129 16.19 1.47 -20.28
CA ARG A 129 16.01 2.92 -20.50
C ARG A 129 17.28 3.71 -20.18
N LYS A 130 17.88 3.45 -19.01
CA LYS A 130 19.10 4.15 -18.57
C LYS A 130 20.26 3.99 -19.54
N ASN A 131 20.43 2.80 -20.13
CA ASN A 131 21.48 2.55 -21.12
C ASN A 131 21.30 3.40 -22.40
N ARG A 132 20.06 3.50 -22.88
CA ARG A 132 19.73 4.31 -24.07
C ARG A 132 19.94 5.82 -23.83
N ASP A 133 19.58 6.31 -22.65
CA ASP A 133 19.75 7.72 -22.28
C ASP A 133 21.24 8.09 -22.05
N SER A 134 22.05 7.13 -21.57
CA SER A 134 23.50 7.33 -21.44
C SER A 134 24.20 7.40 -22.79
N GLU A 135 23.83 6.56 -23.76
CA GLU A 135 24.38 6.58 -25.12
C GLU A 135 24.11 7.91 -25.86
N THR A 136 23.02 8.61 -25.53
CA THR A 136 22.68 9.91 -26.14
C THR A 136 23.46 11.09 -25.58
N SER A 137 24.10 10.93 -24.42
CA SER A 137 24.81 11.99 -23.69
C SER A 137 26.34 11.97 -23.91
N ILE A 138 26.87 10.92 -24.54
CA ILE A 138 28.29 10.81 -24.92
C ILE A 138 28.47 11.50 -26.28
N LYS A 139 28.65 12.83 -26.27
CA LYS A 139 29.09 13.57 -27.46
C LYS A 139 30.47 14.21 -27.34
N ASP A 140 31.04 14.37 -26.16
CA ASP A 140 32.36 15.01 -26.02
C ASP A 140 33.19 14.32 -24.91
N ASP A 141 34.39 13.90 -25.28
CA ASP A 141 35.57 13.64 -24.43
C ASP A 141 35.54 12.48 -23.40
N GLU A 142 35.74 11.24 -23.87
CA GLU A 142 36.67 10.20 -23.35
C GLU A 142 36.23 8.80 -23.80
N PRO A 143 37.14 7.91 -24.25
CA PRO A 143 36.79 6.54 -24.61
C PRO A 143 36.63 5.72 -23.33
N THR A 144 35.49 5.87 -22.65
CA THR A 144 35.08 4.87 -21.68
C THR A 144 34.66 3.63 -22.45
N GLU A 145 35.32 2.52 -22.18
CA GLU A 145 35.07 1.18 -22.70
C GLU A 145 33.69 0.68 -22.20
N PHE A 146 32.61 1.36 -22.59
CA PHE A 146 31.25 0.91 -22.27
C PHE A 146 30.92 -0.24 -23.21
N ASN A 147 31.23 -1.46 -22.77
CA ASN A 147 30.99 -2.64 -23.59
C ASN A 147 29.49 -2.95 -23.58
N GLN A 148 28.81 -2.61 -24.68
CA GLN A 148 27.40 -2.93 -24.91
C GLN A 148 27.10 -4.42 -24.72
N GLU A 149 28.07 -5.29 -25.00
CA GLU A 149 27.95 -6.74 -24.74
C GLU A 149 27.86 -7.06 -23.25
N GLU A 150 28.63 -6.37 -22.40
CA GLU A 150 28.59 -6.56 -20.95
C GLU A 150 27.24 -6.14 -20.37
N PHE A 151 26.68 -5.03 -20.86
CA PHE A 151 25.33 -4.59 -20.50
C PHE A 151 24.27 -5.62 -20.89
N VAL A 152 24.30 -6.11 -22.14
CA VAL A 152 23.36 -7.13 -22.63
C VAL A 152 23.47 -8.41 -21.80
N LEU A 153 24.69 -8.87 -21.50
CA LEU A 153 24.93 -10.03 -20.64
C LEU A 153 24.36 -9.84 -19.23
N LYS A 154 24.50 -8.64 -18.66
CA LYS A 154 23.93 -8.28 -17.35
C LYS A 154 22.39 -8.36 -17.35
N ILE A 155 21.74 -7.86 -18.40
CA ILE A 155 20.28 -7.90 -18.58
C ILE A 155 19.79 -9.35 -18.71
N ILE A 156 20.45 -10.15 -19.55
CA ILE A 156 20.12 -11.57 -19.75
C ILE A 156 20.27 -12.34 -18.45
N LYS A 157 21.39 -12.17 -17.75
CA LYS A 157 21.65 -12.83 -16.47
C LYS A 157 20.58 -12.49 -15.43
N PHE A 158 20.22 -11.21 -15.31
CA PHE A 158 19.16 -10.77 -14.42
C PHE A 158 17.82 -11.46 -14.72
N ALA A 159 17.43 -11.51 -16.00
CA ALA A 159 16.18 -12.15 -16.40
C ALA A 159 16.18 -13.67 -16.16
N GLN A 160 17.31 -14.33 -16.41
CA GLN A 160 17.49 -15.76 -16.11
C GLN A 160 17.34 -16.04 -14.62
N GLU A 161 18.02 -15.26 -13.77
CA GLU A 161 18.04 -15.49 -12.32
C GLU A 161 16.72 -15.11 -11.62
N LYS A 162 16.10 -13.99 -12.02
CA LYS A 162 14.99 -13.38 -11.25
C LYS A 162 13.61 -13.57 -11.88
N LEU A 163 13.51 -13.66 -13.22
CA LEU A 163 12.23 -13.63 -13.94
C LEU A 163 11.83 -14.99 -14.54
N THR A 164 12.79 -15.78 -15.03
CA THR A 164 12.52 -16.99 -15.83
C THR A 164 11.68 -18.03 -15.08
N ASN A 165 12.05 -18.36 -13.84
CA ASN A 165 11.31 -19.32 -13.01
C ASN A 165 9.87 -18.88 -12.72
N LYS A 166 9.59 -17.57 -12.72
CA LYS A 166 8.25 -17.00 -12.54
C LYS A 166 7.49 -16.97 -13.87
N ALA A 167 8.18 -16.67 -14.97
CA ALA A 167 7.60 -16.62 -16.32
C ALA A 167 7.17 -17.99 -16.85
N ILE A 168 7.98 -19.05 -16.65
CA ILE A 168 7.64 -20.41 -17.08
C ILE A 168 6.31 -20.89 -16.50
N LYS A 169 5.99 -20.46 -15.28
CA LYS A 169 4.76 -20.87 -14.57
C LYS A 169 3.51 -20.11 -15.03
N ASN A 170 3.65 -19.03 -15.79
CA ASN A 170 2.54 -18.18 -16.20
C ASN A 170 2.76 -17.60 -17.60
N VAL A 171 1.94 -18.05 -18.56
CA VAL A 171 2.02 -17.65 -19.97
C VAL A 171 2.04 -16.12 -20.14
N LYS A 172 1.22 -15.39 -19.38
CA LYS A 172 1.17 -13.91 -19.46
C LYS A 172 2.48 -13.26 -19.05
N PHE A 173 3.18 -13.83 -18.06
CA PHE A 173 4.49 -13.33 -17.63
C PHE A 173 5.55 -13.63 -18.68
N MET A 174 5.45 -14.76 -19.36
CA MET A 174 6.34 -15.08 -20.47
C MET A 174 6.18 -14.10 -21.62
N GLU A 175 4.93 -13.81 -22.03
CA GLU A 175 4.64 -12.84 -23.09
C GLU A 175 5.24 -11.46 -22.78
N GLU A 176 5.11 -11.00 -21.53
CA GLU A 176 5.67 -9.71 -21.09
C GLU A 176 7.21 -9.73 -21.03
N LEU A 177 7.81 -10.86 -20.66
CA LEU A 177 9.26 -11.03 -20.65
C LEU A 177 9.82 -11.05 -22.08
N GLU A 178 9.19 -11.78 -23.00
CA GLU A 178 9.56 -11.83 -24.41
C GLU A 178 9.45 -10.45 -25.06
N LEU A 179 8.39 -9.70 -24.73
CA LEU A 179 8.22 -8.33 -25.19
C LEU A 179 9.32 -7.40 -24.66
N THR A 180 9.71 -7.56 -23.39
CA THR A 180 10.81 -6.79 -22.79
C THR A 180 12.18 -7.20 -23.37
N MET A 181 12.37 -8.47 -23.71
CA MET A 181 13.59 -8.92 -24.41
C MET A 181 13.64 -8.44 -25.85
N THR A 182 12.48 -8.36 -26.50
CA THR A 182 12.36 -7.72 -27.82
C THR A 182 12.76 -6.25 -27.70
N LEU A 183 12.29 -5.54 -26.67
CA LEU A 183 12.71 -4.15 -26.40
C LEU A 183 14.23 -4.00 -26.28
N LEU A 184 14.92 -4.93 -25.60
CA LEU A 184 16.38 -4.92 -25.52
C LEU A 184 17.02 -5.02 -26.91
N LEU A 185 16.57 -5.97 -27.75
CA LEU A 185 17.08 -6.14 -29.11
C LEU A 185 16.81 -4.92 -30.00
N TYR A 186 15.72 -4.20 -29.77
CA TYR A 186 15.43 -2.94 -30.48
C TYR A 186 16.20 -1.75 -29.89
N SER A 187 16.55 -1.75 -28.61
CA SER A 187 17.38 -0.68 -28.03
C SER A 187 18.82 -0.70 -28.53
N THR A 188 19.33 -1.86 -28.94
CA THR A 188 20.69 -2.02 -29.48
C THR A 188 20.80 -1.75 -30.97
N ASN A 189 19.68 -1.71 -31.69
CA ASN A 189 19.63 -1.48 -33.13
C ASN A 189 19.01 -0.10 -33.38
N ASP A 190 19.65 0.77 -34.16
CA ASP A 190 19.29 2.19 -34.48
C ASP A 190 17.91 2.44 -35.13
N SER A 191 16.93 1.58 -34.87
CA SER A 191 15.58 1.67 -35.42
C SER A 191 14.76 2.64 -34.56
N ASN A 192 14.72 3.91 -34.98
CA ASN A 192 13.96 5.02 -34.35
C ASN A 192 12.43 4.80 -34.21
N LEU A 193 11.91 3.61 -34.49
CA LEU A 193 10.49 3.27 -34.48
C LEU A 193 10.26 1.99 -33.67
N LEU A 194 9.95 2.16 -32.38
CA LEU A 194 9.38 1.09 -31.58
C LEU A 194 7.91 0.92 -31.97
N PRO A 195 7.45 -0.31 -32.26
CA PRO A 195 6.01 -0.62 -32.37
C PRO A 195 5.21 -0.06 -31.19
N LEU A 196 3.97 0.40 -31.42
CA LEU A 196 3.12 1.08 -30.43
C LEU A 196 3.04 0.37 -29.07
N ARG A 197 2.93 -0.96 -29.06
CA ARG A 197 2.92 -1.77 -27.82
C ARG A 197 4.21 -1.66 -27.01
N LEU A 198 5.36 -1.53 -27.67
CA LEU A 198 6.66 -1.36 -27.02
C LEU A 198 6.82 0.06 -26.48
N ASN A 199 6.27 1.06 -27.16
CA ASN A 199 6.25 2.43 -26.66
C ASN A 199 5.36 2.54 -25.40
N GLU A 200 4.21 1.88 -25.37
CA GLU A 200 3.34 1.82 -24.18
C GLU A 200 4.04 1.22 -22.95
N LEU A 201 4.86 0.17 -23.12
CA LEU A 201 5.72 -0.35 -22.04
C LEU A 201 6.88 0.58 -21.69
N PHE A 202 7.30 1.45 -22.62
CA PHE A 202 8.35 2.44 -22.40
C PHE A 202 7.82 3.72 -21.72
N GLU A 203 6.51 3.96 -21.68
CA GLU A 203 5.96 5.17 -21.08
C GLU A 203 5.94 5.15 -19.54
N PHE A 204 5.96 6.35 -18.96
CA PHE A 204 5.83 6.60 -17.52
C PHE A 204 4.53 6.06 -16.91
N LYS A 205 3.52 5.75 -17.74
CA LYS A 205 2.24 5.17 -17.30
C LYS A 205 2.44 3.87 -16.54
N LEU A 206 3.37 3.02 -16.99
CA LEU A 206 3.66 1.74 -16.32
C LEU A 206 4.21 1.95 -14.90
N ARG A 207 5.07 2.96 -14.68
CA ARG A 207 5.58 3.29 -13.34
C ARG A 207 4.44 3.68 -12.40
N ARG A 208 3.51 4.50 -12.88
CA ARG A 208 2.34 4.94 -12.12
C ARG A 208 1.43 3.77 -11.77
N ASP A 209 1.10 2.93 -12.75
CA ASP A 209 0.20 1.79 -12.54
C ASP A 209 0.80 0.78 -11.54
N ILE A 210 2.12 0.52 -11.62
CA ILE A 210 2.82 -0.35 -10.68
C ILE A 210 2.93 0.29 -9.30
N ALA A 211 3.22 1.59 -9.21
CA ALA A 211 3.24 2.30 -7.93
C ALA A 211 1.87 2.27 -7.23
N ASP A 212 0.79 2.45 -7.99
CA ASP A 212 -0.58 2.36 -7.47
C ASP A 212 -0.92 0.92 -7.03
N LEU A 213 -0.44 -0.09 -7.75
CA LEU A 213 -0.60 -1.50 -7.38
C LEU A 213 0.17 -1.85 -6.11
N VAL A 214 1.40 -1.35 -5.96
CA VAL A 214 2.20 -1.47 -4.72
C VAL A 214 1.46 -0.82 -3.57
N ASN A 215 1.00 0.43 -3.73
CA ASN A 215 0.27 1.15 -2.68
C ASN A 215 -0.99 0.38 -2.24
N LYS A 216 -1.78 -0.14 -3.18
CA LYS A 216 -2.95 -0.98 -2.87
C LYS A 216 -2.56 -2.25 -2.11
N SER A 217 -1.48 -2.92 -2.51
CA SER A 217 -1.03 -4.13 -1.83
C SER A 217 -0.57 -3.88 -0.40
N ILE A 218 0.14 -2.77 -0.17
CA ILE A 218 0.54 -2.33 1.16
C ILE A 218 -0.70 -2.01 2.00
N LEU A 219 -1.66 -1.25 1.45
CA LEU A 219 -2.89 -0.91 2.15
C LEU A 219 -3.73 -2.13 2.54
N VAL A 220 -3.80 -3.16 1.69
CA VAL A 220 -4.47 -4.42 2.04
C VAL A 220 -3.75 -5.10 3.20
N ASN A 221 -2.42 -5.17 3.16
CA ASN A 221 -1.61 -5.73 4.23
C ASN A 221 -1.78 -4.95 5.55
N ASP A 222 -1.71 -3.62 5.49
CA ASP A 222 -1.90 -2.73 6.62
C ASP A 222 -3.33 -2.79 7.17
N SER A 223 -4.35 -2.94 6.32
CA SER A 223 -5.73 -3.07 6.75
C SER A 223 -5.96 -4.35 7.56
N ASN A 224 -5.30 -5.45 7.20
CA ASN A 224 -5.32 -6.69 7.99
C ASN A 224 -4.70 -6.47 9.39
N ASN A 225 -3.75 -5.53 9.53
CA ASN A 225 -3.06 -5.22 10.77
C ASN A 225 -3.75 -4.11 11.60
N LEU A 226 -4.34 -3.10 10.95
CA LEU A 226 -4.96 -1.91 11.56
C LEU A 226 -6.43 -2.14 11.97
N ILE A 227 -7.13 -3.10 11.37
CA ILE A 227 -8.57 -3.31 11.60
C ILE A 227 -8.86 -4.32 12.74
N ASP A 228 -7.99 -5.27 13.05
CA ASP A 228 -8.51 -6.58 13.49
C ASP A 228 -8.39 -7.00 14.97
N LEU A 229 -7.97 -6.19 15.95
CA LEU A 229 -7.86 -6.75 17.32
C LEU A 229 -8.59 -6.03 18.46
N ASN A 230 -8.75 -4.71 18.45
CA ASN A 230 -9.41 -4.02 19.56
C ASN A 230 -10.85 -3.58 19.26
N TYR A 231 -11.13 -2.93 18.12
CA TYR A 231 -12.50 -2.49 17.81
C TYR A 231 -13.45 -3.63 17.52
N LYS A 232 -13.06 -4.59 16.67
CA LYS A 232 -13.89 -5.78 16.39
C LYS A 232 -14.13 -6.60 17.66
N LYS A 233 -13.11 -6.77 18.51
CA LYS A 233 -13.22 -7.51 19.78
C LYS A 233 -14.13 -6.80 20.78
N ASN A 234 -14.03 -5.47 20.92
CA ASN A 234 -14.88 -4.69 21.82
C ASN A 234 -16.31 -4.57 21.30
N PHE A 235 -16.51 -4.36 20.00
CA PHE A 235 -17.82 -4.37 19.34
C PHE A 235 -18.51 -5.73 19.49
N MET A 236 -17.79 -6.83 19.24
CA MET A 236 -18.30 -8.19 19.39
C MET A 236 -18.58 -8.53 20.87
N LYS A 237 -17.75 -8.06 21.81
CA LYS A 237 -18.03 -8.17 23.26
C LYS A 237 -19.31 -7.44 23.65
N LYS A 238 -19.50 -6.19 23.19
CA LYS A 238 -20.68 -5.36 23.49
C LYS A 238 -21.97 -6.01 22.97
N ARG A 239 -21.97 -6.53 21.73
CA ARG A 239 -23.10 -7.31 21.19
C ARG A 239 -23.34 -8.61 21.94
N LYS A 240 -22.29 -9.33 22.36
CA LYS A 240 -22.43 -10.56 23.15
C LYS A 240 -23.08 -10.28 24.51
N LEU A 241 -22.73 -9.17 25.16
CA LEU A 241 -23.34 -8.73 26.42
C LEU A 241 -24.83 -8.36 26.23
N GLN A 242 -25.16 -7.62 25.17
CA GLN A 242 -26.55 -7.28 24.82
C GLN A 242 -27.41 -8.53 24.57
N LEU A 243 -26.88 -9.52 23.85
CA LEU A 243 -27.55 -10.80 23.63
C LEU A 243 -27.76 -11.57 24.94
N GLN A 244 -26.77 -11.58 25.84
CA GLN A 244 -26.91 -12.21 27.16
C GLN A 244 -28.00 -11.55 28.00
N ILE A 245 -28.08 -10.22 28.02
CA ILE A 245 -29.13 -9.48 28.72
C ILE A 245 -30.51 -9.79 28.13
N LEU A 246 -30.65 -9.82 26.81
CA LEU A 246 -31.91 -10.17 26.13
C LEU A 246 -32.38 -11.58 26.53
N VAL A 247 -31.47 -12.55 26.55
CA VAL A 247 -31.76 -13.93 26.95
C VAL A 247 -32.19 -14.01 28.42
N ILE A 248 -31.57 -13.25 29.31
CA ILE A 248 -31.96 -13.18 30.73
C ILE A 248 -33.36 -12.58 30.87
N MET A 249 -33.66 -11.49 30.17
CA MET A 249 -35.00 -10.88 30.17
C MET A 249 -36.06 -11.86 29.64
N MET A 250 -35.80 -12.56 28.54
CA MET A 250 -36.73 -13.56 28.02
C MET A 250 -36.99 -14.68 29.03
N LYS A 251 -35.96 -15.16 29.75
CA LYS A 251 -36.12 -16.18 30.80
C LYS A 251 -36.94 -15.67 31.99
N LEU A 252 -36.73 -14.43 32.43
CA LEU A 252 -37.50 -13.80 33.50
C LEU A 252 -38.98 -13.68 33.12
N ILE A 253 -39.28 -13.22 31.89
CA ILE A 253 -40.66 -13.12 31.38
C ILE A 253 -41.32 -14.52 31.37
N LEU A 254 -40.62 -15.54 30.87
CA LEU A 254 -41.12 -16.93 30.84
C LEU A 254 -41.36 -17.51 32.25
N MET A 255 -40.54 -17.10 33.22
CA MET A 255 -40.67 -17.53 34.61
C MET A 255 -41.84 -16.84 35.30
N MET A 256 -42.07 -15.55 35.02
CA MET A 256 -43.27 -14.82 35.48
C MET A 256 -44.56 -15.42 34.90
N MET A 257 -44.58 -15.77 33.60
CA MET A 257 -45.73 -16.40 32.96
C MET A 257 -46.05 -17.83 33.46
N LYS A 258 -45.15 -18.47 34.20
CA LYS A 258 -45.36 -19.80 34.80
C LYS A 258 -45.78 -19.74 36.27
N MET A 259 -45.80 -18.55 36.87
CA MET A 259 -46.20 -18.34 38.27
C MET A 259 -47.66 -17.86 38.41
N ASP A 260 -48.33 -17.58 37.30
CA ASP A 260 -49.79 -17.41 37.19
C ASP A 260 -50.45 -18.72 36.74
#